data_AF-A0A1M3DY00-F1
#
_entry.id   AF-A0A1M3DY00-F1
#
_cell.length_a   1.000
_cell.length_b   1.000
_cell.length_c   1.000
_cell.angle_alpha   90.00
_cell.angle_beta   90.00
_cell.angle_gamma   90.00
#
_symmetry.space_group_name_H-M   'P 1'
#
loop_
_entity.id
_entity.type
_entity.pdbx_description
1 polymer ?
#
loop_
_entity_poly.entity_id
_entity_poly.type
_entity_poly.pdbx_seq_one_letter_code
_entity_poly.pdbx_strand_id
1 'polypeptide(L)' 'MKNHSGFKIGLDFFSGVLVGALVGFGLDTVFQTKPIMICIFIVLGFAAGINNVLKATRVKDKDD' A
#
# COMPACT_ATOMS: atom_id res chain seq x y z
N MET A 1 23.64 -16.35 -2.88
CA MET A 1 23.13 -15.51 -1.76
C MET A 1 21.62 -15.73 -1.69
N LYS A 2 21.08 -16.15 -0.54
CA LYS A 2 19.63 -16.35 -0.38
C LYS A 2 18.97 -14.98 -0.35
N ASN A 3 18.31 -14.59 -1.43
CA ASN A 3 17.70 -13.26 -1.55
C ASN A 3 16.48 -13.19 -0.61
N HIS A 4 16.52 -12.29 0.37
CA HIS A 4 15.47 -12.00 1.34
C HIS A 4 14.22 -11.38 0.68
N SER A 5 13.56 -12.12 -0.22
CA SER A 5 12.45 -11.66 -1.04
C SER A 5 11.23 -11.21 -0.21
N GLY A 6 11.12 -11.68 1.03
CA GLY A 6 10.04 -11.26 1.95
C GLY A 6 10.08 -9.77 2.29
N PHE A 7 11.26 -9.16 2.34
CA PHE A 7 11.38 -7.72 2.62
C PHE A 7 10.79 -6.87 1.49
N LYS A 8 11.04 -7.26 0.23
CA LYS A 8 10.51 -6.56 -0.93
C LYS A 8 8.99 -6.66 -1.02
N ILE A 9 8.41 -7.82 -0.71
CA ILE A 9 6.95 -8.00 -0.65
C ILE A 9 6.33 -7.11 0.42
N GLY A 10 6.97 -7.02 1.61
CA GLY A 10 6.56 -6.08 2.66
C GLY A 10 6.66 -4.62 2.21
N LEU A 11 7.70 -4.24 1.48
CA LEU A 11 7.88 -2.88 0.96
C LEU A 11 6.85 -2.53 -0.12
N ASP A 12 6.54 -3.46 -1.02
CA ASP A 12 5.53 -3.31 -2.08
C ASP A 12 4.11 -3.15 -1.50
N PHE A 13 3.82 -3.80 -0.36
CA PHE A 13 2.60 -3.59 0.43
C PHE A 13 2.61 -2.23 1.14
N PHE A 14 3.69 -1.94 1.87
CA PHE A 14 3.82 -0.74 2.69
C PHE A 14 3.78 0.54 1.86
N SER A 15 4.28 0.49 0.62
CA SER A 15 4.18 1.57 -0.36
C SER A 15 2.74 2.05 -0.56
N GLY A 16 1.78 1.12 -0.74
CA GLY A 16 0.37 1.47 -0.95
C GLY A 16 -0.26 2.16 0.24
N VAL A 17 0.00 1.64 1.45
CA VAL A 17 -0.49 2.22 2.71
C VAL A 17 0.14 3.59 2.98
N LEU A 18 1.45 3.73 2.75
CA LEU A 18 2.17 4.98 2.94
C LEU A 18 1.65 6.08 2.01
N VAL A 19 1.44 5.77 0.72
CA VAL A 19 0.86 6.71 -0.24
C VAL A 19 -0.56 7.10 0.16
N GLY A 20 -1.41 6.14 0.55
CA GLY A 20 -2.76 6.42 1.03
C GLY A 20 -2.77 7.34 2.26
N ALA A 21 -1.92 7.09 3.25
CA ALA A 21 -1.81 7.94 4.44
C ALA A 21 -1.34 9.36 4.11
N LEU A 22 -0.31 9.51 3.25
CA LEU A 22 0.20 10.82 2.84
C LEU A 22 -0.83 11.62 2.05
N VAL A 23 -1.51 10.98 1.09
CA VAL A 23 -2.57 11.61 0.29
C VAL A 23 -3.75 12.00 1.17
N GLY A 24 -4.21 11.08 2.01
CA GLY A 24 -5.32 11.33 2.94
C GLY A 24 -5.00 12.49 3.89
N PHE A 25 -3.77 12.56 4.41
CA PHE A 25 -3.34 13.63 5.31
C PHE A 25 -3.26 14.98 4.60
N GLY A 26 -2.75 15.01 3.37
CA GLY A 26 -2.76 16.21 2.53
C GLY A 26 -4.17 16.71 2.26
N LEU A 27 -5.10 15.82 1.92
CA LEU A 27 -6.51 16.15 1.72
C LEU A 27 -7.18 16.65 3.00
N ASP A 28 -7.03 15.97 4.13
CA ASP A 28 -7.63 16.44 5.40
C ASP A 28 -7.10 17.83 5.79
N THR A 29 -5.84 18.15 5.47
CA THR A 29 -5.25 19.48 5.70
C THR A 29 -5.85 20.55 4.78
N VAL A 30 -6.04 20.24 3.49
CA VAL A 30 -6.59 21.18 2.49
C VAL A 30 -8.08 21.42 2.69
N PHE A 31 -8.85 20.36 2.97
CA PHE A 31 -10.30 20.44 3.12
C PHE A 31 -10.75 20.81 4.55
N GLN A 32 -9.82 20.94 5.50
CA GLN A 32 -10.09 21.11 6.94
C GLN A 32 -11.11 20.09 7.47
N THR A 33 -11.23 18.96 6.79
CA THR A 33 -12.13 17.89 7.18
C THR A 33 -11.56 17.22 8.41
N LYS A 34 -12.45 16.83 9.33
CA LYS A 34 -12.13 15.86 10.38
C LYS A 34 -11.44 14.65 9.73
N PRO A 35 -10.60 13.87 10.45
CA PRO A 35 -9.71 12.83 9.91
C PRO A 35 -10.44 11.65 9.24
N ILE A 36 -11.19 11.95 8.19
CA ILE A 36 -12.14 11.11 7.46
C ILE A 36 -11.50 10.76 6.13
N MET A 37 -10.85 11.72 5.45
CA MET A 37 -10.12 11.42 4.22
C MET A 37 -8.96 10.48 4.52
N ILE A 38 -8.18 10.71 5.58
CA ILE A 38 -7.12 9.77 6.01
C ILE A 38 -7.70 8.37 6.22
N CYS A 39 -8.84 8.23 6.89
CA CYS A 39 -9.46 6.92 7.14
C CYS A 39 -9.81 6.19 5.83
N ILE A 40 -10.47 6.88 4.89
CA ILE A 40 -10.84 6.31 3.59
C ILE A 40 -9.59 5.97 2.77
N PHE A 41 -8.64 6.90 2.67
CA PHE A 41 -7.44 6.71 1.88
C PHE A 41 -6.49 5.66 2.46
N ILE A 42 -6.46 5.45 3.78
CA ILE A 42 -5.74 4.33 4.39
C ILE A 42 -6.36 3.01 3.97
N VAL A 43 -7.70 2.88 3.98
CA VAL A 43 -8.37 1.65 3.51
C VAL A 43 -8.09 1.41 2.03
N LEU A 44 -8.14 2.45 1.20
CA LEU A 44 -7.78 2.37 -0.22
C LEU A 44 -6.30 2.00 -0.43
N GLY A 45 -5.39 2.59 0.34
CA GLY A 45 -3.95 2.29 0.32
C GLY A 45 -3.65 0.85 0.75
N PHE A 46 -4.39 0.34 1.73
CA PHE A 46 -4.32 -1.06 2.16
C PHE A 46 -4.83 -2.01 1.08
N ALA A 47 -5.95 -1.70 0.43
CA ALA A 47 -6.47 -2.48 -0.71
C ALA A 47 -5.46 -2.50 -1.88
N ALA A 48 -4.82 -1.37 -2.18
CA ALA A 48 -3.76 -1.28 -3.17
C ALA A 48 -2.53 -2.13 -2.79
N GLY A 49 -2.11 -2.06 -1.52
CA GLY A 49 -1.02 -2.88 -0.99
C GLY A 49 -1.28 -4.38 -1.11
N ILE A 50 -2.49 -4.83 -0.75
CA ILE A 50 -2.90 -6.23 -0.92
C ILE A 50 -2.87 -6.64 -2.39
N ASN A 51 -3.40 -5.82 -3.29
CA ASN A 51 -3.36 -6.10 -4.72
C ASN A 51 -1.92 -6.22 -5.26
N ASN A 52 -0.99 -5.40 -4.77
CA ASN A 52 0.44 -5.49 -5.11
C ASN A 52 1.05 -6.82 -4.65
N VAL A 53 0.76 -7.24 -3.41
CA VAL A 53 1.26 -8.52 -2.86
C VAL A 53 0.69 -9.70 -3.63
N LEU A 54 -0.63 -9.72 -3.87
CA LEU A 54 -1.31 -10.77 -4.63
C LEU A 54 -0.78 -10.87 -6.06
N LYS A 55 -0.44 -9.75 -6.68
CA LYS A 55 0.19 -9.74 -8.00
C LYS A 55 1.62 -10.29 -7.93
N ALA A 56 2.39 -9.92 -6.91
CA ALA A 56 3.76 -10.40 -6.72
C ALA A 56 3.83 -11.92 -6.50
N THR A 57 2.87 -12.49 -5.76
CA THR A 57 2.77 -13.95 -5.59
C THR A 57 2.31 -14.65 -6.87
N ARG A 58 1.32 -14.12 -7.60
CA ARG A 58 0.88 -14.67 -8.89
C ARG A 58 1.95 -14.65 -9.98
N VAL A 59 2.83 -13.65 -9.97
CA VAL A 59 3.97 -13.58 -10.90
C VAL A 59 4.99 -14.66 -10.55
N LYS A 60 5.29 -14.85 -9.27
CA LYS A 60 6.21 -15.90 -8.80
C LYS A 60 5.78 -17.29 -9.26
N ASP A 61 4.48 -17.58 -9.23
CA ASP A 61 3.88 -18.87 -9.62
C ASP A 61 3.90 -19.15 -11.14
N LYS A 62 4.18 -18.14 -11.97
CA LYS A 62 4.22 -18.26 -13.44
C LYS A 62 5.63 -18.37 -14.02
N ASP A 63 6.64 -18.16 -13.19
CA ASP A 63 8.05 -18.19 -13.58
C ASP A 63 8.74 -19.52 -13.19
N ASP A 64 7.98 -20.52 -12.72
CA ASP A 64 8.41 -21.90 -12.40
C ASP A 64 7.87 -22.93 -13.41
#